data_AF-E0IF16-F1
#
_entry.id   AF-E0IF16-F1
#
_cell.length_a   1.000
_cell.length_b   1.000
_cell.length_c   1.000
_cell.angle_alpha   90.00
_cell.angle_beta   90.00
_cell.angle_gamma   90.00
#
_symmetry.space_group_name_H-M   'P 1'
#
loop_
_entity.id
_entity.type
_entity.pdbx_description
1 polymer ?
#
loop_
_entity_poly.entity_id
_entity_poly.type
_entity_poly.pdbx_seq_one_letter_code
_entity_poly.pdbx_strand_id
1 'polypeptide(L)'
;MSEWTPSKENIEQFENGFRDYLVSQLKDAGELDETSNNEAKRITYVLDHFNEYKRQYVGIIESGKKVVYCNLIRGSAGDWKNELVVMFDGGPNYFSIHFNVQKERYFDLMINGYA
;
A
#
# COMPACT_ATOMS: atom_id res chain seq x y z
N MET A 1 20.36 4.35 0.18
CA MET A 1 19.13 4.33 1.02
C MET A 1 19.52 3.70 2.33
N SER A 2 19.12 4.27 3.46
CA SER A 2 19.37 3.66 4.78
C SER A 2 18.07 3.06 5.29
N GLU A 3 18.15 1.90 5.91
CA GLU A 3 16.99 1.21 6.47
C GLU A 3 16.76 1.64 7.92
N TRP A 4 15.51 1.54 8.37
CA TRP A 4 15.13 1.67 9.77
C TRP A 4 13.97 0.73 10.08
N THR A 5 13.75 0.41 11.35
CA THR A 5 12.62 -0.44 11.75
C THR A 5 11.47 0.43 12.24
N PRO A 6 10.29 0.44 11.57
CA PRO A 6 9.11 1.12 12.06
C PRO A 6 8.72 0.62 13.45
N SER A 7 8.42 1.54 14.36
CA SER A 7 7.89 1.17 15.68
C SER A 7 6.42 0.74 15.54
N LYS A 8 5.89 0.13 16.61
CA LYS A 8 4.45 -0.16 16.70
C LYS A 8 3.59 1.09 16.51
N GLU A 9 4.00 2.20 17.10
CA GLU A 9 3.31 3.51 16.96
C GLU A 9 3.30 3.99 15.51
N ASN A 10 4.41 3.83 14.78
CA ASN A 10 4.46 4.21 13.36
C ASN A 10 3.55 3.35 12.49
N ILE A 11 3.44 2.06 12.83
CA ILE A 11 2.50 1.14 12.16
C ILE A 11 1.06 1.49 12.53
N GLU A 12 0.77 1.81 13.79
CA GLU A 12 -0.59 2.24 14.22
C GLU A 12 -1.01 3.55 13.53
N GLN A 13 -0.09 4.52 13.40
CA GLN A 13 -0.31 5.75 12.63
C GLN A 13 -0.67 5.46 11.16
N PHE A 14 0.05 4.52 10.54
CA PHE A 14 -0.28 4.04 9.19
C PHE A 14 -1.64 3.33 9.16
N GLU A 15 -1.94 2.44 10.09
CA GLU A 15 -3.17 1.64 10.03
C GLU A 15 -4.43 2.49 10.24
N ASN A 16 -4.36 3.49 11.12
CA ASN A 16 -5.51 4.32 11.48
C ASN A 16 -6.08 5.13 10.32
N GLY A 17 -5.24 5.60 9.38
CA GLY A 17 -5.68 6.44 8.27
C GLY A 17 -5.78 5.73 6.92
N PHE A 18 -5.25 4.51 6.83
CA PHE A 18 -5.02 3.89 5.53
C PHE A 18 -6.32 3.50 4.80
N ARG A 19 -7.31 2.99 5.53
CA ARG A 19 -8.60 2.65 4.91
C ARG A 19 -9.30 3.90 4.36
N ASP A 20 -9.29 4.99 5.10
CA ASP A 20 -9.92 6.25 4.69
C ASP A 20 -9.20 6.86 3.49
N TYR A 21 -7.87 6.75 3.44
CA TYR A 21 -7.09 7.11 2.27
C TYR A 21 -7.52 6.30 1.03
N LEU A 22 -7.66 4.96 1.13
CA LEU A 22 -8.13 4.15 0.00
C LEU A 22 -9.55 4.53 -0.45
N VAL A 23 -10.44 4.87 0.50
CA VAL A 23 -11.79 5.37 0.17
C VAL A 23 -11.73 6.72 -0.55
N SER A 24 -10.79 7.61 -0.20
CA SER A 24 -10.61 8.87 -0.92
C SER A 24 -10.09 8.61 -2.34
N GLN A 25 -9.12 7.72 -2.51
CA GLN A 25 -8.62 7.34 -3.84
C GLN A 25 -9.73 6.72 -4.71
N LEU A 26 -10.65 5.94 -4.14
CA LEU A 26 -11.80 5.41 -4.88
C LEU A 26 -12.72 6.53 -5.40
N LYS A 27 -12.98 7.55 -4.57
CA LYS A 27 -13.82 8.70 -4.96
C LYS A 27 -13.15 9.46 -6.10
N ASP A 28 -11.87 9.78 -5.94
CA ASP A 28 -11.09 10.49 -6.95
C ASP A 28 -11.06 9.70 -8.27
N ALA A 29 -10.89 8.37 -8.22
CA ALA A 29 -10.91 7.51 -9.40
C ALA A 29 -12.31 7.39 -10.05
N GLY A 30 -13.39 7.46 -9.29
CA GLY A 30 -14.76 7.41 -9.83
C GLY A 30 -15.19 8.68 -10.56
N GLU A 31 -14.51 9.80 -10.32
CA GLU A 31 -14.79 11.10 -10.95
C GLU A 31 -14.11 11.27 -12.32
N LEU A 32 -13.15 10.41 -12.67
CA LEU A 32 -12.38 10.44 -13.90
C LEU A 32 -12.96 9.42 -14.93
N ASP A 33 -12.69 9.57 -16.24
CA ASP A 33 -13.34 8.86 -17.36
C ASP A 33 -13.13 7.31 -17.44
N GLU A 34 -13.51 6.65 -18.56
CA GLU A 34 -13.48 5.19 -18.76
C GLU A 34 -12.20 4.45 -18.29
N THR A 35 -11.02 5.10 -18.33
CA THR A 35 -9.74 4.53 -17.84
C THR A 35 -9.79 4.27 -16.33
N SER A 36 -10.43 5.19 -15.64
CA SER A 36 -10.61 5.24 -14.18
C SER A 36 -11.56 4.16 -13.69
N ASN A 37 -12.40 3.60 -14.57
CA ASN A 37 -13.22 2.44 -14.23
C ASN A 37 -12.35 1.23 -13.85
N ASN A 38 -11.19 1.04 -14.48
CA ASN A 38 -10.30 -0.07 -14.13
C ASN A 38 -9.58 0.15 -12.80
N GLU A 39 -9.18 1.39 -12.51
CA GLU A 39 -8.57 1.76 -11.24
C GLU A 39 -9.58 1.69 -10.09
N ALA A 40 -10.76 2.30 -10.24
CA ALA A 40 -11.86 2.24 -9.28
C ALA A 40 -12.28 0.79 -9.00
N LYS A 41 -12.34 -0.08 -10.01
CA LYS A 41 -12.58 -1.52 -9.83
C LYS A 41 -11.50 -2.18 -8.97
N ARG A 42 -10.22 -1.87 -9.20
CA ARG A 42 -9.11 -2.41 -8.40
C ARG A 42 -9.15 -1.91 -6.96
N ILE A 43 -9.38 -0.61 -6.74
CA ILE A 43 -9.51 -0.05 -5.39
C ILE A 43 -10.72 -0.64 -4.67
N THR A 44 -11.85 -0.82 -5.37
CA THR A 44 -13.04 -1.50 -4.82
C THR A 44 -12.69 -2.91 -4.38
N TYR A 45 -12.02 -3.70 -5.23
CA TYR A 45 -11.55 -5.04 -4.87
C TYR A 45 -10.66 -5.03 -3.62
N VAL A 46 -9.72 -4.08 -3.54
CA VAL A 46 -8.83 -3.93 -2.38
C VAL A 46 -9.64 -3.64 -1.11
N LEU A 47 -10.62 -2.72 -1.17
CA LEU A 47 -11.47 -2.36 -0.03
C LEU A 47 -12.35 -3.53 0.43
N ASP A 48 -12.90 -4.31 -0.50
CA ASP A 48 -13.72 -5.49 -0.19
C ASP A 48 -12.92 -6.58 0.54
N HIS A 49 -11.62 -6.69 0.25
CA HIS A 49 -10.72 -7.71 0.82
C HIS A 49 -9.70 -7.11 1.81
N PHE A 50 -9.92 -5.89 2.30
CA PHE A 50 -8.91 -5.09 3.01
C PHE A 50 -8.27 -5.81 4.22
N ASN A 51 -9.07 -6.61 4.92
CA ASN A 51 -8.64 -7.36 6.10
C ASN A 51 -7.95 -8.70 5.76
N GLU A 52 -7.96 -9.12 4.50
CA GLU A 52 -7.39 -10.39 4.04
C GLU A 52 -5.93 -10.25 3.56
N TYR A 53 -5.44 -9.02 3.41
CA TYR A 53 -4.05 -8.76 3.01
C TYR A 53 -3.08 -8.99 4.17
N LYS A 54 -2.03 -9.76 3.90
CA LYS A 54 -0.80 -9.73 4.69
C LYS A 54 -0.12 -8.39 4.43
N ARG A 55 0.49 -7.80 5.47
CA ARG A 55 1.14 -6.48 5.39
C ARG A 55 2.59 -6.61 5.81
N GLN A 56 3.48 -6.25 4.90
CA GLN A 56 4.91 -6.18 5.17
C GLN A 56 5.31 -4.71 5.25
N TYR A 57 5.70 -4.25 6.43
CA TYR A 57 6.15 -2.88 6.68
C TYR A 57 7.66 -2.82 6.64
N VAL A 58 8.20 -2.02 5.74
CA VAL A 58 9.63 -1.82 5.55
C VAL A 58 9.94 -0.35 5.81
N GLY A 59 10.83 -0.07 6.76
CA GLY A 59 11.22 1.30 7.04
C GLY A 59 12.40 1.73 6.18
N ILE A 60 12.22 2.79 5.41
CA ILE A 60 13.26 3.40 4.59
C ILE A 60 13.48 4.86 5.00
N ILE A 61 14.74 5.29 4.93
CA ILE A 61 15.12 6.70 5.09
C ILE A 61 15.37 7.29 3.70
N GLU A 62 14.46 8.17 3.28
CA GLU A 62 14.51 8.86 2.00
C GLU A 62 14.72 10.35 2.20
N SER A 63 15.85 10.87 1.74
CA SER A 63 16.21 12.29 1.88
C SER A 63 16.05 12.80 3.33
N GLY A 64 16.46 11.98 4.31
CA GLY A 64 16.37 12.28 5.74
C GLY A 64 14.98 12.10 6.37
N LYS A 65 13.97 11.67 5.61
CA LYS A 65 12.61 11.42 6.10
C LYS A 65 12.39 9.94 6.34
N LYS A 66 11.59 9.61 7.36
CA LYS A 66 11.22 8.23 7.66
C LYS A 66 9.97 7.89 6.88
N VAL A 67 10.09 6.94 5.98
CA VAL A 67 8.99 6.43 5.17
C VAL A 67 8.77 4.96 5.55
N VAL A 68 7.50 4.59 5.69
CA VAL A 68 7.07 3.20 5.77
C VAL A 68 6.64 2.81 4.36
N TYR A 69 7.36 1.87 3.76
CA TYR A 69 6.91 1.19 2.56
C TYR A 69 6.11 -0.04 3.00
N CYS A 70 4.82 -0.08 2.68
CA CYS A 70 3.96 -1.22 2.97
C CYS A 70 3.65 -2.00 1.70
N ASN A 71 4.02 -3.29 1.67
CA ASN A 71 3.55 -4.25 0.68
C ASN A 71 2.29 -4.94 1.22
N LEU A 72 1.23 -4.94 0.42
CA LEU A 72 -0.03 -5.62 0.73
C LEU A 72 -0.21 -6.82 -0.17
N ILE A 73 -0.33 -7.99 0.46
CA ILE A 73 -0.22 -9.27 -0.23
C ILE A 73 -1.35 -10.20 0.19
N ARG A 74 -2.27 -10.46 -0.73
CA ARG A 74 -3.34 -11.44 -0.57
C ARG A 74 -2.98 -12.79 -1.21
N GLY A 75 -2.21 -12.78 -2.29
CA GLY A 75 -1.81 -13.98 -3.00
C GLY A 75 -0.68 -14.77 -2.33
N SER A 76 -0.04 -15.66 -3.11
CA SER A 76 1.17 -16.35 -2.68
C SER A 76 2.31 -15.36 -2.50
N ALA A 77 2.96 -15.45 -1.35
CA ALA A 77 4.20 -14.77 -1.01
C ALA A 77 5.02 -15.81 -0.25
N GLY A 78 6.30 -15.98 -0.59
CA GLY A 78 7.19 -16.94 0.06
C GLY A 78 7.40 -16.63 1.54
N ASP A 79 8.65 -16.51 1.98
CA ASP A 79 8.93 -16.13 3.38
C ASP A 79 8.79 -14.62 3.59
N TRP A 80 7.59 -14.08 3.32
CA TRP A 80 7.29 -12.64 3.35
C TRP A 80 7.53 -11.97 4.72
N LYS A 81 7.70 -12.75 5.79
CA LYS A 81 8.02 -12.21 7.12
C LYS A 81 9.50 -11.91 7.28
N ASN A 82 10.36 -12.62 6.55
CA ASN A 82 11.82 -12.53 6.68
C ASN A 82 12.50 -11.99 5.42
N GLU A 83 11.84 -12.06 4.26
CA GLU A 83 12.36 -11.62 2.97
C GLU A 83 11.49 -10.50 2.37
N LEU A 84 12.16 -9.47 1.85
CA LEU A 84 11.49 -8.38 1.12
C LEU A 84 10.72 -8.97 -0.07
N VAL A 85 9.42 -8.68 -0.14
CA VAL A 85 8.60 -9.14 -1.26
C VAL A 85 8.72 -8.12 -2.39
N VAL A 86 9.20 -8.57 -3.55
CA VAL A 86 9.19 -7.80 -4.80
C VAL A 86 8.07 -8.35 -5.67
N MET A 87 7.15 -7.47 -6.09
CA MET A 87 5.94 -7.82 -6.84
C MET A 87 5.96 -7.07 -8.17
N PHE A 88 5.61 -7.75 -9.27
CA PHE A 88 5.55 -7.16 -10.61
C PHE A 88 4.10 -7.00 -11.07
N ASP A 89 3.45 -8.12 -11.39
CA ASP A 89 2.03 -8.21 -11.76
C ASP A 89 1.26 -9.09 -10.77
N GLY A 90 -0.03 -9.30 -11.00
CA GLY A 90 -0.90 -10.15 -10.18
C GLY A 90 -2.20 -9.49 -9.76
N GLY A 91 -2.49 -8.31 -10.33
CA GLY A 91 -3.70 -7.55 -10.11
C GLY A 91 -3.79 -7.02 -8.68
N PRO A 92 -5.01 -6.73 -8.21
CA PRO A 92 -5.22 -6.10 -6.90
C PRO A 92 -4.85 -7.01 -5.71
N ASN A 93 -4.52 -8.29 -5.93
CA ASN A 93 -3.98 -9.16 -4.87
C ASN A 93 -2.59 -8.73 -4.38
N TYR A 94 -1.91 -7.85 -5.12
CA TYR A 94 -0.58 -7.36 -4.83
C TYR A 94 -0.55 -5.85 -5.10
N PHE A 95 -0.21 -5.08 -4.07
CA PHE A 95 -0.05 -3.65 -4.23
C PHE A 95 0.86 -3.07 -3.16
N SER A 96 1.28 -1.84 -3.35
CA SER A 96 2.21 -1.19 -2.44
C SER A 96 1.85 0.28 -2.21
N ILE A 97 2.28 0.82 -1.08
CA ILE A 97 1.99 2.20 -0.66
C ILE A 97 3.11 2.74 0.22
N HIS A 98 3.41 4.03 0.08
CA HIS A 98 4.34 4.75 0.95
C HIS A 98 3.60 5.62 1.97
N PHE A 99 4.19 5.74 3.16
CA PHE A 99 3.69 6.62 4.21
C PHE A 99 4.82 7.40 4.87
N ASN A 100 4.73 8.73 4.83
CA ASN A 100 5.66 9.60 5.52
C ASN A 100 5.23 9.76 6.98
N VAL A 101 6.04 9.22 7.89
CA VAL A 101 5.71 9.19 9.33
C VAL A 101 5.66 10.60 9.92
N GLN A 102 6.56 11.51 9.52
CA GLN A 102 6.59 12.86 10.08
C GLN A 102 5.44 13.76 9.60
N LYS A 103 4.94 13.52 8.39
CA LYS A 103 3.87 14.33 7.79
C LYS A 103 2.49 13.66 7.85
N GLU A 104 2.44 12.43 8.37
CA GLU A 104 1.25 11.59 8.41
C GLU A 104 0.54 11.51 7.06
N ARG A 105 1.32 11.27 6.00
CA ARG A 105 0.83 11.34 4.62
C ARG A 105 1.14 10.08 3.83
N TYR A 106 0.10 9.50 3.22
CA TYR A 106 0.20 8.46 2.20
C TYR A 106 0.57 9.05 0.84
N PHE A 107 1.34 8.31 0.06
CA PHE A 107 1.73 8.65 -1.31
C PHE A 107 2.20 7.41 -2.06
N ASP A 108 2.32 7.51 -3.38
CA ASP A 108 2.76 6.43 -4.27
C ASP A 108 1.96 5.13 -4.10
N LEU A 109 0.62 5.22 -4.11
CA LEU A 109 -0.23 4.03 -4.19
C LEU A 109 -0.01 3.35 -5.55
N MET A 110 0.42 2.09 -5.54
CA MET A 110 0.61 1.31 -6.76
C MET A 110 -0.11 -0.03 -6.65
N ILE A 111 -1.28 -0.13 -7.30
CA ILE A 111 -2.03 -1.38 -7.43
C ILE A 111 -1.67 -2.06 -8.74
N ASN A 112 -1.12 -3.27 -8.64
CA ASN A 112 -0.54 -3.96 -9.79
C ASN A 112 -1.56 -4.22 -10.91
N GLY A 113 -1.04 -4.26 -12.13
CA GLY A 113 -1.76 -4.74 -13.30
C GLY A 113 -1.86 -6.26 -13.34
N TYR A 114 -2.57 -6.74 -14.35
CA TYR A 114 -2.51 -8.15 -14.74
C TYR A 114 -1.49 -8.28 -15.88
N ALA A 115 -0.73 -9.37 -15.87
CA ALA A 115 0.15 -9.78 -16.97
C ALA A 115 -0.65 -10.52 -18.06
#